data_AF-A0A7X0HAC9-F1
#
_entry.id   AF-A0A7X0HAC9-F1
#
_cell.length_a   1.000
_cell.length_b   1.000
_cell.length_c   1.000
_cell.angle_alpha   90.00
_cell.angle_beta   90.00
_cell.angle_gamma   90.00
#
_symmetry.space_group_name_H-M   'P 1'
#
loop_
_entity.id
_entity.type
_entity.pdbx_description
1 polymer ?
#
loop_
_entity_poly.entity_id
_entity_poly.type
_entity_poly.pdbx_seq_one_letter_code
_entity_poly.pdbx_strand_id
1 'polypeptide(L)'
;MAEEAQPEVADDEFISQMLAEAQSSVDEITAAVGGGPVPDTDRGIDLLGDVDLDVSIELGRTEMLVEDVLKLQSGSVVELDKLAGDPVDVYVNGRIVARGEVLVLNDNFCIRVSEILADLEEQAEVVKQEQQDAAEQADEQNAEQETPEAMNAEANSDG
;
A
#
# COMPACT_ATOMS: atom_id res chain seq x y z
N MET A 1 -32.70 -49.91 -11.44
CA MET A 1 -31.77 -50.66 -10.59
C MET A 1 -30.38 -50.39 -11.12
N ALA A 2 -29.71 -49.39 -10.55
CA ALA A 2 -28.29 -49.16 -10.73
C ALA A 2 -27.71 -49.11 -9.31
N GLU A 3 -26.73 -49.96 -9.07
CA GLU A 3 -26.04 -50.17 -7.80
C GLU A 3 -24.95 -49.09 -7.69
N GLU A 4 -25.08 -48.20 -6.71
CA GLU A 4 -24.05 -47.21 -6.38
C GLU A 4 -22.98 -47.88 -5.51
N ALA A 5 -21.78 -48.00 -6.08
CA ALA A 5 -20.59 -48.47 -5.38
C ALA A 5 -20.19 -47.44 -4.31
N GLN A 6 -20.20 -47.86 -3.03
CA GLN A 6 -19.69 -47.06 -1.92
C GLN A 6 -18.15 -47.04 -1.96
N PRO A 7 -17.49 -45.90 -1.69
CA PRO A 7 -16.03 -45.85 -1.58
C PRO A 7 -15.58 -46.59 -0.32
N GLU A 8 -14.60 -47.48 -0.47
CA GLU A 8 -13.89 -48.13 0.63
C GLU A 8 -13.19 -47.05 1.46
N VAL A 9 -13.62 -46.89 2.71
CA VAL A 9 -13.00 -45.99 3.68
C VAL A 9 -11.65 -46.60 4.04
N ALA A 10 -10.55 -45.92 3.68
CA ALA A 10 -9.23 -46.26 4.17
C ALA A 10 -9.25 -46.24 5.71
N ASP A 11 -8.66 -47.27 6.31
CA ASP A 11 -8.53 -47.46 7.74
C ASP A 11 -7.72 -46.32 8.38
N ASP A 12 -8.18 -45.83 9.54
CA ASP A 12 -7.56 -44.72 10.29
C ASP A 12 -6.07 -44.96 10.62
N GLU A 13 -5.66 -46.23 10.69
CA GLU A 13 -4.28 -46.64 10.95
C GLU A 13 -3.37 -46.36 9.74
N PHE A 14 -3.88 -46.56 8.52
CA PHE A 14 -3.16 -46.31 7.27
C PHE A 14 -2.94 -44.80 7.03
N ILE A 15 -3.97 -43.99 7.31
CA ILE A 15 -3.86 -42.51 7.20
C ILE A 15 -2.85 -41.97 8.23
N SER A 16 -2.89 -42.49 9.46
CA SER A 16 -1.95 -42.08 10.51
C SER A 16 -0.50 -42.42 10.17
N GLN A 17 -0.27 -43.58 9.54
CA GLN A 17 1.07 -44.01 9.13
C GLN A 17 1.60 -43.16 7.97
N MET A 18 0.76 -42.83 7.00
CA MET A 18 1.14 -41.95 5.88
C MET A 18 1.40 -40.50 6.32
N LEU A 19 0.67 -39.99 7.32
CA LEU A 19 0.93 -38.67 7.90
C LEU A 19 2.25 -38.61 8.67
N ALA A 20 2.59 -39.66 9.42
CA ALA A 20 3.82 -39.72 10.21
C ALA A 20 5.08 -39.77 9.32
N GLU A 21 5.02 -40.49 8.19
CA GLU A 21 6.12 -40.56 7.22
C GLU A 21 6.33 -39.23 6.48
N ALA A 22 5.24 -38.49 6.20
CA ALA A 22 5.32 -37.17 5.59
C ALA A 22 5.88 -36.10 6.55
N GLN A 23 5.60 -36.20 7.86
CA GLN A 23 6.14 -35.29 8.88
C GLN A 23 7.65 -35.50 9.11
N SER A 24 8.10 -36.76 9.11
CA SER A 24 9.51 -37.10 9.26
C SER A 24 10.42 -36.52 8.16
N SER A 25 9.89 -36.30 6.96
CA SER A 25 10.66 -35.79 5.82
C SER A 25 10.68 -34.26 5.71
N VAL A 26 9.78 -33.54 6.38
CA VAL A 26 9.78 -32.06 6.43
C VAL A 26 10.66 -31.49 7.56
N ASP A 27 10.86 -32.22 8.65
CA ASP A 27 11.75 -31.80 9.75
C ASP A 27 13.23 -31.80 9.32
N GLU A 28 13.64 -32.70 8.41
CA GLU A 28 15.02 -32.75 7.90
C GLU A 28 15.34 -31.63 6.91
N ILE A 29 14.34 -31.17 6.14
CA ILE A 29 14.48 -30.07 5.17
C ILE A 29 14.55 -28.72 5.90
N THR A 30 13.84 -28.57 7.01
CA THR A 30 13.84 -27.31 7.80
C THR A 30 15.09 -27.12 8.65
N ALA A 31 15.79 -28.20 9.02
CA ALA A 31 17.05 -28.11 9.78
C ALA A 31 18.28 -27.72 8.92
N ALA A 32 18.27 -28.04 7.62
CA ALA A 32 19.40 -27.82 6.72
C ALA A 32 19.43 -26.41 6.10
N VAL A 33 18.30 -25.72 6.05
CA VAL A 33 18.20 -24.33 5.64
C VAL A 33 18.05 -23.53 6.93
N GLY A 34 19.06 -22.75 7.31
CA GLY A 34 19.08 -21.93 8.54
C GLY A 34 18.03 -20.82 8.56
N GLY A 35 16.75 -21.16 8.38
CA GLY A 35 15.61 -20.31 8.57
C GLY A 35 15.27 -20.31 10.04
N GLY A 36 15.73 -19.28 10.76
CA GLY A 36 14.99 -18.83 11.93
C GLY A 36 13.53 -18.58 11.53
N PRO A 37 12.58 -18.67 12.48
CA PRO A 37 11.16 -18.49 12.18
C PRO A 37 11.00 -17.20 11.39
N VAL A 38 10.48 -17.33 10.16
CA VAL A 38 10.04 -16.19 9.37
C VAL A 38 9.08 -15.43 10.29
N PRO A 39 9.31 -14.13 10.60
CA PRO A 39 8.35 -13.39 11.38
C PRO A 39 7.05 -13.44 10.60
N ASP A 40 6.04 -14.11 11.17
CA ASP A 40 4.67 -14.05 10.70
C ASP A 40 4.32 -12.56 10.57
N THR A 41 4.20 -12.04 9.35
CA THR A 41 3.83 -10.64 9.08
C THR A 41 2.54 -10.24 9.80
N ASP A 42 1.69 -11.23 10.13
CA ASP A 42 0.49 -11.08 10.95
C ASP A 42 0.77 -10.55 12.36
N ARG A 43 1.94 -10.84 12.97
CA ARG A 43 2.27 -10.35 14.32
C ARG A 43 2.57 -8.86 14.38
N GLY A 44 2.96 -8.25 13.26
CA GLY A 44 3.19 -6.80 13.16
C GLY A 44 1.88 -6.01 13.18
N ILE A 45 0.80 -6.58 12.64
CA ILE A 45 -0.53 -5.96 12.58
C ILE A 45 -1.27 -6.13 13.91
N ASP A 46 -1.08 -7.26 14.61
CA ASP A 46 -1.65 -7.48 15.96
C ASP A 46 -1.17 -6.46 17.01
N LEU A 47 0.03 -5.88 16.83
CA LEU A 47 0.56 -4.81 17.69
C LEU A 47 -0.04 -3.41 17.40
N LEU A 48 -0.74 -3.24 16.27
CA LEU A 48 -1.41 -1.99 15.89
C LEU A 48 -2.89 -1.97 16.28
N GLY A 49 -3.40 -3.04 16.93
CA GLY A 49 -4.80 -3.16 17.33
C GLY A 49 -5.29 -2.09 18.31
N ASP A 50 -4.38 -1.42 19.03
CA ASP A 50 -4.66 -0.35 20.01
C ASP A 50 -4.28 1.05 19.49
N VAL A 51 -4.35 1.29 18.17
CA VAL A 51 -4.06 2.61 17.58
C VAL A 51 -5.36 3.33 17.23
N ASP A 52 -5.60 4.47 17.86
CA ASP A 52 -6.67 5.39 17.49
C ASP A 52 -6.32 6.10 16.16
N LEU A 53 -7.28 6.12 15.24
CA LEU A 53 -7.14 6.81 13.95
C LEU A 53 -8.20 7.90 13.82
N ASP A 54 -7.80 9.07 13.33
CA ASP A 54 -8.72 10.16 13.03
C ASP A 54 -9.50 9.86 11.76
N VAL A 55 -10.82 9.71 11.91
CA VAL A 55 -11.76 9.51 10.81
C VAL A 55 -12.53 10.80 10.56
N SER A 56 -12.46 11.32 9.34
CA SER A 56 -13.23 12.48 8.90
C SER A 56 -14.11 12.13 7.71
N ILE A 57 -15.34 12.62 7.72
CA ILE A 57 -16.31 12.43 6.64
C ILE A 57 -16.57 13.78 5.99
N GLU A 58 -16.44 13.83 4.67
CA GLU A 58 -16.65 15.05 3.90
C GLU A 58 -17.90 14.94 3.03
N LEU A 59 -18.82 15.90 3.20
CA LEU A 59 -20.02 16.00 2.36
C LEU A 59 -19.67 16.42 0.92
N GLY A 60 -18.68 17.28 0.76
CA GLY A 60 -18.23 17.80 -0.52
C GLY A 60 -17.23 18.93 -0.35
N ARG A 61 -16.58 19.32 -1.45
CA ARG A 61 -15.56 20.38 -1.51
C ARG A 61 -16.00 21.48 -2.46
N THR A 62 -15.39 22.64 -2.31
CA THR A 62 -15.58 23.76 -3.24
C THR A 62 -14.34 24.66 -3.22
N GLU A 63 -14.04 25.29 -4.33
CA GLU A 63 -12.97 26.29 -4.44
C GLU A 63 -13.59 27.68 -4.45
N MET A 64 -13.08 28.57 -3.61
CA MET A 64 -13.58 29.95 -3.50
C MET A 64 -12.42 30.93 -3.56
N LEU A 65 -12.67 32.10 -4.14
CA LEU A 65 -11.74 33.22 -4.03
C LEU A 65 -11.68 33.68 -2.58
N VAL A 66 -10.50 34.12 -2.14
CA VAL A 66 -10.28 34.63 -0.77
C VAL A 66 -11.26 35.75 -0.42
N GLU A 67 -11.57 36.62 -1.39
CA GLU A 67 -12.55 37.69 -1.19
C GLU A 67 -13.97 37.19 -0.89
N ASP A 68 -14.37 36.04 -1.43
CA ASP A 68 -15.70 35.48 -1.23
C ASP A 68 -15.80 34.75 0.10
N VAL A 69 -14.71 34.11 0.53
CA VAL A 69 -14.59 33.55 1.88
C VAL A 69 -14.75 34.64 2.95
N LEU A 70 -14.13 35.81 2.74
CA LEU A 70 -14.25 36.94 3.67
C LEU A 70 -15.65 37.58 3.69
N LYS A 71 -16.47 37.37 2.66
CA LYS A 71 -17.87 37.85 2.58
C LYS A 71 -18.88 36.87 3.21
N LEU A 72 -18.45 35.67 3.59
CA LEU A 72 -19.32 34.68 4.23
C LEU A 72 -19.89 35.23 5.53
N GLN A 73 -21.21 35.10 5.69
CA GLN A 73 -21.95 35.54 6.86
C GLN A 73 -22.97 34.47 7.27
N SER A 74 -23.57 34.63 8.44
CA SER A 74 -24.66 33.76 8.87
C SER A 74 -25.78 33.76 7.83
N GLY A 75 -26.11 32.58 7.30
CA GLY A 75 -27.12 32.41 6.25
C GLY A 75 -26.55 32.39 4.82
N SER A 76 -25.24 32.55 4.62
CA SER A 76 -24.61 32.29 3.32
C SER A 76 -24.78 30.82 2.94
N VAL A 77 -25.15 30.58 1.68
CA VAL A 77 -25.24 29.25 1.08
C VAL A 77 -24.04 29.06 0.18
N VAL A 78 -23.35 27.93 0.32
CA VAL A 78 -22.16 27.58 -0.45
C VAL A 78 -22.48 26.30 -1.22
N GLU A 79 -22.30 26.35 -2.53
CA GLU A 79 -22.46 25.19 -3.40
C GLU A 79 -21.21 24.30 -3.34
N LEU A 80 -21.43 22.99 -3.26
CA LEU A 80 -20.40 21.97 -3.23
C LEU A 80 -20.33 21.25 -4.58
N ASP A 81 -19.23 20.54 -4.82
CA ASP A 81 -18.96 19.76 -6.03
C ASP A 81 -19.77 18.47 -6.16
N LYS A 82 -20.36 17.96 -5.05
CA LYS A 82 -21.16 16.73 -5.03
C LYS A 82 -22.65 16.98 -5.24
N LEU A 83 -23.30 16.07 -5.98
CA LEU A 83 -24.75 16.11 -6.19
C LEU A 83 -25.49 15.51 -4.98
N ALA A 84 -26.74 15.93 -4.81
CA ALA A 84 -27.60 15.35 -3.77
C ALA A 84 -27.85 13.86 -4.06
N GLY A 85 -27.43 13.00 -3.12
CA GLY A 85 -27.54 11.54 -3.25
C GLY A 85 -26.22 10.87 -3.64
N ASP A 86 -25.19 11.63 -4.01
CA ASP A 86 -23.85 11.07 -4.18
C ASP A 86 -23.29 10.58 -2.84
N PRO A 87 -22.48 9.51 -2.84
CA PRO A 87 -21.85 9.05 -1.62
C PRO A 87 -20.82 10.07 -1.11
N VAL A 88 -20.76 10.20 0.22
CA VAL A 88 -19.77 11.01 0.93
C VAL A 88 -18.43 10.30 0.98
N ASP A 89 -17.35 11.07 1.02
CA ASP A 89 -16.00 10.53 1.11
C ASP A 89 -15.61 10.34 2.57
N VAL A 90 -15.01 9.19 2.86
CA VAL A 90 -14.51 8.83 4.20
C VAL A 90 -13.00 8.85 4.15
N TYR A 91 -12.43 9.67 5.02
CA TYR A 91 -10.99 9.85 5.16
C TYR A 91 -10.51 9.27 6.48
N VAL A 92 -9.34 8.66 6.45
CA VAL A 92 -8.59 8.24 7.63
C VAL A 92 -7.22 8.88 7.55
N ASN A 93 -6.86 9.67 8.57
CA ASN A 93 -5.62 10.47 8.57
C ASN A 93 -5.41 11.29 7.28
N GLY A 94 -6.51 11.86 6.75
CA GLY A 94 -6.49 12.68 5.54
C GLY A 94 -6.38 11.93 4.21
N ARG A 95 -6.40 10.59 4.21
CA ARG A 95 -6.45 9.78 2.98
C ARG A 95 -7.85 9.22 2.77
N ILE A 96 -8.35 9.29 1.54
CA ILE A 96 -9.64 8.68 1.20
C ILE A 96 -9.50 7.16 1.28
N VAL A 97 -10.37 6.51 2.06
CA VAL A 97 -10.35 5.05 2.25
C VAL A 97 -11.63 4.39 1.81
N ALA A 98 -12.73 5.14 1.75
CA ALA A 98 -14.04 4.60 1.47
C ALA A 98 -15.01 5.69 1.00
N ARG A 99 -16.12 5.24 0.43
CA ARG A 99 -17.31 6.03 0.13
C ARG A 99 -18.50 5.46 0.87
N GLY A 100 -19.45 6.31 1.24
CA GLY A 100 -20.64 5.86 1.96
C GLY A 100 -21.84 6.77 1.82
N GLU A 101 -22.98 6.26 2.25
CA GLU A 101 -24.25 6.99 2.23
C GLU A 101 -24.56 7.55 3.63
N VAL A 102 -25.04 8.79 3.68
CA VAL A 102 -25.48 9.42 4.93
C VAL A 102 -26.86 8.91 5.32
N LEU A 103 -26.95 8.42 6.55
CA LEU A 103 -28.16 7.96 7.20
C LEU A 103 -28.35 8.73 8.52
N VAL A 104 -29.57 8.79 9.03
CA VAL A 104 -29.87 9.33 10.35
C VAL A 104 -30.49 8.22 11.18
N LEU A 105 -29.85 7.88 12.29
CA LEU A 105 -30.30 6.86 13.23
C LEU A 105 -30.36 7.47 14.64
N ASN A 106 -31.53 7.45 15.26
CA ASN A 106 -31.74 7.99 16.61
C ASN A 106 -31.21 9.43 16.77
N ASP A 107 -31.53 10.31 15.82
CA ASP A 107 -31.05 11.70 15.76
C ASP A 107 -29.53 11.88 15.59
N ASN A 108 -28.80 10.80 15.33
CA ASN A 108 -27.36 10.84 15.02
C ASN A 108 -27.13 10.60 13.53
N PHE A 109 -26.21 11.36 12.95
CA PHE A 109 -25.71 11.06 11.61
C PHE A 109 -24.89 9.77 11.65
N CYS A 110 -25.14 8.90 10.69
CA CYS A 110 -24.48 7.62 10.52
C CYS A 110 -24.07 7.48 9.06
N ILE A 111 -22.93 6.87 8.80
CA ILE A 111 -22.48 6.60 7.44
C ILE A 111 -22.52 5.11 7.22
N ARG A 112 -23.26 4.67 6.18
CA ARG A 112 -23.15 3.31 5.69
C ARG A 112 -22.11 3.27 4.60
N VAL A 113 -20.98 2.61 4.87
CA VAL A 113 -19.93 2.38 3.87
C VAL A 113 -20.53 1.60 2.70
N SER A 114 -20.46 2.19 1.50
CA SER A 114 -20.92 1.59 0.25
C SER A 114 -19.78 0.90 -0.49
N GLU A 115 -18.59 1.51 -0.46
CA GLU A 115 -17.41 1.06 -1.19
C GLU A 115 -16.16 1.36 -0.36
N ILE A 116 -15.18 0.45 -0.38
CA ILE A 116 -13.86 0.64 0.24
C ILE A 116 -12.86 0.82 -0.90
N LEU A 117 -12.17 1.96 -0.91
CA LEU A 117 -11.22 2.37 -1.94
C LEU A 117 -9.78 2.03 -1.55
N ALA A 118 -9.58 0.91 -0.84
CA ALA A 118 -8.29 0.58 -0.23
C ALA A 118 -7.23 0.21 -1.28
N ASP A 119 -6.54 1.22 -1.81
CA ASP A 119 -5.26 1.05 -2.50
C ASP A 119 -4.14 1.06 -1.46
N LEU A 120 -4.05 -0.02 -0.67
CA LEU A 120 -2.91 -0.22 0.23
C LEU A 120 -1.60 -0.54 -0.51
N GLU A 121 -1.63 -0.76 -1.83
CA GLU A 121 -0.47 -1.25 -2.59
C GLU A 121 -0.03 -0.38 -3.79
N GLU A 122 -0.88 0.48 -4.39
CA GLU A 122 -0.57 1.05 -5.72
C GLU A 122 0.27 2.36 -5.73
N GLN A 123 0.50 3.02 -4.59
CA GLN A 123 1.30 4.26 -4.57
C GLN A 123 2.83 4.03 -4.58
N ALA A 124 3.29 2.78 -4.58
CA ALA A 124 4.73 2.46 -4.59
C ALA A 124 5.36 2.38 -5.99
N GLU A 125 4.57 2.33 -7.08
CA GLU A 125 5.13 2.15 -8.43
C GLU A 125 5.43 3.45 -9.18
N VAL A 126 4.71 4.55 -8.91
CA VAL A 126 4.92 5.83 -9.62
C VAL A 126 6.29 6.45 -9.32
N VAL A 127 6.89 6.17 -8.15
CA VAL A 127 8.21 6.70 -7.76
C VAL A 127 9.37 5.97 -8.48
N LYS A 128 9.14 4.78 -9.04
CA LYS A 128 10.20 3.99 -9.70
C LYS A 128 10.53 4.50 -11.11
N GLN A 129 9.56 5.11 -11.79
CA GLN A 129 9.74 5.57 -13.18
C GLN A 129 10.59 6.86 -13.26
N GLU A 130 10.45 7.78 -12.30
CA GLU A 130 11.19 9.06 -12.30
C GLU A 130 12.70 8.90 -12.08
N GLN A 131 13.15 7.81 -11.44
CA GLN A 131 14.57 7.56 -11.21
C GLN A 131 15.29 6.96 -12.43
N GLN A 132 14.57 6.33 -13.36
CA GLN A 132 15.18 5.77 -14.58
C GLN A 132 15.48 6.86 -15.61
N ASP A 133 14.60 7.85 -15.76
CA ASP A 133 14.79 8.93 -16.74
C ASP A 133 15.93 9.89 -16.37
N ALA A 134 16.25 10.01 -15.07
CA ALA A 134 17.34 10.87 -14.58
C ALA A 134 18.74 10.25 -14.77
N ALA A 135 18.85 8.93 -14.83
CA ALA A 135 20.13 8.23 -14.96
C ALA A 135 20.68 8.30 -16.39
N GLU A 136 19.81 8.28 -17.41
CA GLU A 136 20.23 8.29 -18.82
C GLU A 136 20.82 9.64 -19.25
N GLN A 137 20.44 10.75 -18.61
CA GLN A 137 20.95 12.09 -18.94
C GLN A 137 22.35 12.38 -18.38
N ALA A 138 22.82 11.61 -17.39
CA ALA A 138 24.10 11.84 -16.73
C ALA A 138 25.28 11.19 -17.47
N ASP A 139 25.05 10.09 -18.19
CA ASP A 139 26.12 9.39 -18.92
C ASP A 139 26.60 10.20 -20.14
N GLU A 140 25.73 10.97 -20.79
CA GLU A 140 26.09 11.73 -21.99
C GLU A 140 26.99 12.96 -21.68
N GLN A 141 26.96 13.49 -20.45
CA GLN A 141 27.72 14.68 -20.07
C GLN A 141 29.17 14.37 -19.63
N ASN A 142 29.50 13.10 -19.37
CA ASN A 142 30.80 12.69 -18.84
C ASN A 142 31.83 12.36 -19.95
N ALA A 143 31.41 12.24 -21.21
CA ALA A 143 32.30 11.89 -22.32
C ALA A 143 33.11 13.08 -22.88
N GLU A 144 32.78 14.33 -22.53
CA GLU A 144 33.41 15.53 -23.12
C GLU A 144 34.55 16.15 -22.27
N GLN A 145 34.91 15.59 -21.11
CA GLN A 145 35.89 16.21 -20.18
C GLN A 145 37.20 15.43 -19.95
N GLU A 146 37.50 14.40 -20.73
CA GLU A 146 38.83 13.77 -20.68
C GLU A 146 39.83 14.48 -21.61
N THR A 147 40.52 15.51 -21.11
CA THR A 147 41.93 15.74 -21.47
C THR A 147 42.75 16.08 -20.22
N PRO A 148 43.52 15.13 -19.66
CA PRO A 148 44.43 15.43 -18.57
C PRO A 148 45.74 16.01 -19.12
N GLU A 149 46.07 17.19 -18.61
CA GLU A 149 47.29 17.94 -18.81
C GLU A 149 48.54 17.09 -18.58
N ALA A 150 49.34 16.87 -19.63
CA ALA A 150 50.71 16.38 -19.50
C ALA A 150 51.63 17.51 -19.01
N MET A 151 51.56 17.82 -17.71
CA MET A 151 52.63 18.48 -16.98
C MET A 151 53.48 17.41 -16.29
N ASN A 152 54.56 16.98 -16.94
CA ASN A 152 55.74 16.45 -16.26
C ASN A 152 56.93 16.80 -17.15
N ALA A 153 57.70 17.80 -16.75
CA ALA A 153 58.87 17.63 -15.90
C ALA A 153 60.03 17.02 -16.68
N GLU A 154 61.08 17.83 -16.84
CA GLU A 154 62.48 17.50 -16.56
C GLU A 154 63.33 18.51 -17.35
N ALA A 155 63.84 19.53 -16.67
CA ALA A 155 65.06 19.45 -15.87
C ALA A 155 66.31 19.66 -16.73
N ASN A 156 66.97 20.76 -16.41
CA ASN A 156 68.41 20.94 -16.36
C ASN A 156 69.23 21.08 -17.63
N SER A 157 70.24 21.95 -17.43
CA SER A 157 71.58 21.96 -18.00
C SER A 157 71.66 22.56 -19.40
N ASP A 158 72.59 23.45 -19.74
CA ASP A 158 73.73 24.09 -19.08
C ASP A 158 74.34 25.03 -20.15
N GLY A 159 75.10 26.05 -19.74
CA GLY A 159 76.13 26.70 -20.57
C GLY A 159 75.69 27.67 -21.67
#